data_AF-A0A9E4I999-F1
#
_entry.id   AF-A0A9E4I999-F1
#
_cell.length_a   1.000
_cell.length_b   1.000
_cell.length_c   1.000
_cell.angle_alpha   90.00
_cell.angle_beta   90.00
_cell.angle_gamma   90.00
#
_symmetry.space_group_name_H-M   'P 1'
#
loop_
_entity.id
_entity.type
_entity.pdbx_description
1 polymer ?
#
loop_
_entity_poly.entity_id
_entity_poly.type
_entity_poly.pdbx_seq_one_letter_code
_entity_poly.pdbx_strand_id
1 'polypeptide(L)' 'SLSGWWSRRLNREHRLVYRVHNDQLQIAQCRYRH' A
#
# COMPACT_ATOMS: atom_id res chain seq x y z
N SER A 1 4.16 10.69 10.02
CA SER A 1 2.73 10.57 9.67
C SER A 1 2.61 9.81 8.34
N LEU A 2 1.64 8.89 8.22
CA LEU A 2 1.27 8.26 6.94
C LEU A 2 0.27 9.12 6.14
N SER A 3 0.14 10.42 6.42
CA SER A 3 -0.73 11.35 5.68
C SER A 3 -0.52 11.20 4.18
N GLY A 4 -1.60 10.89 3.45
CA GLY A 4 -1.58 10.69 2.00
C GLY A 4 -1.31 9.25 1.53
N TRP A 5 -1.17 8.27 2.44
CA TRP A 5 -1.06 6.86 2.10
C TRP A 5 -2.36 6.11 2.41
N TRP A 6 -2.78 5.24 1.49
CA TRP A 6 -3.89 4.31 1.70
C TRP A 6 -3.37 2.91 2.03
N SER A 7 -4.13 2.20 2.85
CA SER A 7 -3.89 0.79 3.17
C SER A 7 -5.10 -0.05 2.76
N ARG A 8 -4.92 -0.96 1.81
CA ARG A 8 -5.92 -1.97 1.42
C ARG A 8 -5.53 -3.33 1.98
N ARG A 9 -6.49 -4.04 2.59
CA ARG A 9 -6.31 -5.45 2.97
C ARG A 9 -6.30 -6.31 1.70
N LEU A 10 -5.25 -7.10 1.53
CA LEU A 10 -5.20 -8.13 0.49
C LEU A 10 -5.76 -9.46 1.02
N ASN A 11 -5.42 -9.78 2.27
CA ASN A 11 -6.00 -10.90 3.02
C ASN A 11 -6.01 -10.56 4.53
N ARG A 12 -6.14 -11.57 5.40
CA ARG A 12 -6.16 -11.38 6.86
C ARG A 12 -4.84 -10.84 7.44
N GLU A 13 -3.72 -11.10 6.78
CA GLU A 13 -2.37 -10.82 7.26
C GLU A 13 -1.69 -9.68 6.49
N HIS A 14 -1.94 -9.59 5.19
CA HIS A 14 -1.23 -8.72 4.28
C HIS A 14 -2.01 -7.46 3.92
N ARG A 15 -1.27 -6.35 3.87
CA ARG A 15 -1.76 -5.04 3.45
C ARG A 15 -0.91 -4.50 2.31
N LEU A 16 -1.58 -3.95 1.31
CA LEU A 16 -0.99 -3.10 0.30
C LEU A 16 -1.00 -1.66 0.83
N VAL A 17 0.17 -1.03 0.94
CA VAL A 17 0.30 0.39 1.28
C VAL A 17 0.74 1.15 0.04
N TYR A 18 -0.11 2.06 -0.42
CA TYR A 18 0.07 2.73 -1.70
C TYR A 18 -0.44 4.17 -1.68
N ARG A 19 -0.01 4.97 -2.66
CA ARG A 19 -0.60 6.28 -2.98
C ARG A 19 -0.54 6.58 -4.47
N VAL A 20 -1.48 7.38 -4.94
CA VAL A 20 -1.41 8.07 -6.23
C VAL A 20 -0.91 9.48 -5.95
N HIS A 21 0.19 9.86 -6.58
CA HIS A 21 0.81 11.18 -6.42
C HIS A 21 1.49 11.59 -7.72
N ASN A 22 1.21 12.78 -8.24
CA ASN A 22 1.73 13.29 -9.52
C ASN A 22 1.54 12.29 -10.67
N ASP A 23 0.32 11.75 -10.81
CA ASP A 23 -0.01 10.71 -11.80
C ASP A 23 0.81 9.42 -11.72
N GLN A 24 1.52 9.20 -10.61
CA GLN A 24 2.26 7.98 -10.35
C GLN A 24 1.62 7.17 -9.23
N LEU A 25 1.47 5.87 -9.47
CA LEU A 25 1.16 4.90 -8.43
C LEU A 25 2.46 4.52 -7.71
N GLN A 26 2.54 4.87 -6.43
CA GLN A 26 3.68 4.55 -5.56
C GLN A 26 3.27 3.46 -4.57
N ILE A 27 4.07 2.41 -4.47
CA ILE A 27 3.84 1.27 -3.58
C ILE A 27 4.94 1.26 -2.52
N ALA A 28 4.59 1.53 -1.27
CA ALA A 28 5.53 1.48 -0.15
C ALA A 28 5.67 0.07 0.42
N GLN A 29 4.59 -0.72 0.37
CA GLN A 29 4.59 -2.09 0.85
C GLN A 29 3.64 -2.94 0.03
N CYS A 30 4.19 -4.00 -0.56
CA CYS A 30 3.45 -5.12 -1.11
C CYS A 30 4.20 -6.38 -0.71
N ARG A 31 3.69 -7.11 0.28
CA ARG A 31 4.34 -8.32 0.77
C ARG A 31 3.45 -9.52 0.49
N TYR A 32 4.04 -10.48 -0.21
CA TYR A 32 3.62 -11.86 -0.25
C TYR A 32 4.59 -12.63 0.67
N ARG A 33 4.06 -13.51 1.51
CA ARG A 33 4.85 -14.50 2.26
C ARG A 33 4.30 -15.87 1.89
N HIS A 34 5.21 -16.84 1.83
CA HIS A 34 4.90 -18.26 1.63
C HIS A 34 4.13 -18.82 2.81
#